data_AF-A0A967D1A8-F1
#
_entry.id   AF-A0A967D1A8-F1
#
_cell.length_a   1.000
_cell.length_b   1.000
_cell.length_c   1.000
_cell.angle_alpha   90.00
_cell.angle_beta   90.00
_cell.angle_gamma   90.00
#
_symmetry.space_group_name_H-M   'P 1'
#
loop_
_entity.id
_entity.type
_entity.pdbx_description
1 polymer ?
#
loop_
_entity_poly.entity_id
_entity_poly.type
_entity_poly.pdbx_seq_one_letter_code
_entity_poly.pdbx_strand_id
1 'polypeptide(L)'
;VGTELVGTSMNNGGNGGNHIEEYERAARQNDFVKWYNSNRGYVSCELTPTSWTSHFRTTPFVDRRGSPLETKATFVIEQGRPGAERA
;
A
#
# COMPACT_ATOMS: atom_id res chain seq x y z
N VAL A 1 18.36 2.80 -8.01
CA VAL A 1 17.09 2.05 -7.94
C VAL A 1 16.14 2.85 -7.09
N GLY A 2 14.95 3.15 -7.61
CA GLY A 2 13.89 3.85 -6.87
C GLY A 2 12.83 2.87 -6.38
N THR A 3 11.98 3.33 -5.48
CA THR A 3 10.81 2.59 -4.98
C THR A 3 9.55 3.35 -5.38
N GLU A 4 8.57 2.65 -5.93
CA GLU A 4 7.25 3.20 -6.22
C GLU A 4 6.25 2.80 -5.14
N LEU A 5 5.46 3.76 -4.67
CA LEU A 5 4.42 3.57 -3.65
C LEU A 5 3.07 3.84 -4.32
N VAL A 6 2.42 2.78 -4.82
CA VAL A 6 1.16 2.91 -5.55
C VAL A 6 0.00 3.01 -4.57
N GLY A 7 -0.62 4.19 -4.50
CA GLY A 7 -1.82 4.43 -3.70
C GLY A 7 -3.06 3.78 -4.29
N THR A 8 -3.95 3.31 -3.40
CA THR A 8 -5.31 2.91 -3.77
C THR A 8 -6.19 4.14 -4.04
N SER A 9 -7.38 3.91 -4.56
CA SER A 9 -8.42 4.93 -4.70
C SER A 9 -9.07 5.26 -3.35
N MET A 10 -9.59 6.48 -3.23
CA MET A 10 -10.38 6.91 -2.05
C MET A 10 -11.73 6.18 -1.96
N ASN A 11 -12.42 5.95 -3.09
CA ASN A 11 -13.75 5.29 -3.11
C ASN A 11 -14.06 4.51 -4.41
N ASN A 12 -13.28 4.66 -5.48
CA ASN A 12 -13.54 3.96 -6.74
C ASN A 12 -13.34 2.45 -6.60
N GLY A 13 -14.24 1.65 -7.18
CA GLY A 13 -14.20 0.19 -7.09
C GLY A 13 -14.86 -0.40 -5.82
N GLY A 14 -15.65 0.40 -5.08
CA GLY A 14 -16.44 -0.06 -3.93
C GLY A 14 -15.60 -0.41 -2.70
N ASN A 15 -16.12 -1.24 -1.80
CA ASN A 15 -15.47 -1.61 -0.54
C ASN A 15 -14.09 -2.25 -0.72
N GLY A 16 -13.92 -3.02 -1.79
CA GLY A 16 -12.66 -3.70 -2.06
C GLY A 16 -12.38 -4.82 -1.05
N GLY A 17 -11.11 -5.09 -0.76
CA GLY A 17 -10.70 -6.19 0.11
C GLY A 17 -10.86 -7.57 -0.53
N ASN A 18 -11.13 -7.60 -1.85
CA ASN A 18 -11.27 -8.81 -2.62
C ASN A 18 -9.91 -9.38 -3.01
N HIS A 19 -9.85 -10.71 -3.10
CA HIS A 19 -8.81 -11.40 -3.85
C HIS A 19 -9.01 -11.11 -5.35
N ILE A 20 -7.93 -10.72 -6.04
CA ILE A 20 -7.92 -10.42 -7.48
C ILE A 20 -6.84 -11.28 -8.10
N GLU A 21 -7.24 -12.32 -8.84
CA GLU A 21 -6.33 -13.33 -9.38
C GLU A 21 -5.28 -12.71 -10.32
N GLU A 22 -5.66 -11.69 -11.09
CA GLU A 22 -4.75 -10.99 -12.00
C GLU A 22 -3.66 -10.23 -11.25
N TYR A 23 -3.94 -9.66 -10.07
CA TYR A 23 -2.95 -8.96 -9.26
C TYR A 23 -1.96 -9.94 -8.63
N GLU A 24 -2.46 -11.08 -8.16
CA GLU A 24 -1.65 -12.18 -7.64
C GLU A 24 -0.74 -12.78 -8.72
N ARG A 25 -1.27 -12.98 -9.93
CA ARG A 25 -0.48 -13.42 -11.09
C ARG A 25 0.58 -12.38 -11.44
N ALA A 26 0.21 -11.10 -11.50
CA ALA A 26 1.16 -10.03 -11.81
C ALA A 26 2.26 -9.94 -10.75
N ALA A 27 1.94 -10.03 -9.47
CA ALA A 27 2.93 -10.03 -8.38
C ALA A 27 3.90 -11.22 -8.51
N ARG A 28 3.39 -12.42 -8.82
CA ARG A 28 4.23 -13.62 -9.06
C ARG A 28 5.16 -13.50 -10.27
N GLN A 29 4.81 -12.67 -11.25
CA GLN A 29 5.62 -12.44 -12.46
C GLN A 29 6.61 -11.28 -12.30
N ASN A 30 6.51 -10.51 -11.22
CA ASN A 30 7.27 -9.28 -11.00
C ASN A 30 7.83 -9.27 -9.58
N ASP A 31 9.00 -9.87 -9.37
CA ASP A 31 9.66 -10.03 -8.05
C ASP A 31 9.95 -8.70 -7.32
N PHE A 32 9.89 -7.58 -8.04
CA PHE A 32 10.02 -6.24 -7.47
C PHE A 32 8.72 -5.73 -6.80
N VAL A 33 7.56 -6.36 -7.06
CA VAL A 33 6.30 -6.04 -6.39
C VAL A 33 6.30 -6.67 -5.00
N LYS A 34 6.45 -5.84 -3.97
CA LYS A 34 6.54 -6.31 -2.58
C LYS A 34 5.19 -6.58 -1.92
N TRP A 35 4.14 -5.89 -2.35
CA TRP A 35 2.84 -5.95 -1.69
C TRP A 35 1.73 -5.34 -2.55
N TYR A 36 0.50 -5.81 -2.35
CA TYR A 36 -0.70 -5.21 -2.94
C TYR A 36 -1.86 -5.21 -1.93
N ASN A 37 -2.83 -4.34 -2.17
CA ASN A 37 -4.09 -4.27 -1.44
C ASN A 37 -5.20 -3.79 -2.35
N SER A 38 -6.41 -4.30 -2.12
CA SER A 38 -7.61 -3.92 -2.87
C SER A 38 -8.64 -3.17 -2.02
N ASN A 39 -8.38 -2.82 -0.75
CA ASN A 39 -9.23 -1.89 0.02
C ASN A 39 -9.01 -0.43 -0.41
N ARG A 40 -9.94 0.45 -0.05
CA ARG A 40 -9.87 1.90 -0.28
C ARG A 40 -9.08 2.60 0.81
N GLY A 41 -8.57 3.80 0.52
CA GLY A 41 -7.80 4.59 1.48
C GLY A 41 -6.74 5.46 0.80
N TYR A 42 -5.60 5.63 1.48
CA TYR A 42 -4.51 6.50 1.05
C TYR A 42 -3.16 6.01 1.60
N VAL A 43 -2.08 6.61 1.12
CA VAL A 43 -0.73 6.38 1.66
C VAL A 43 -0.32 7.63 2.42
N SER A 44 0.12 7.46 3.67
CA SER A 44 0.73 8.52 4.47
C SER A 44 2.22 8.28 4.54
N CYS A 45 3.02 9.33 4.34
CA CYS A 45 4.47 9.23 4.28
C CYS A 45 5.11 10.14 5.34
N GLU A 46 6.06 9.58 6.08
CA GLU A 46 6.93 10.30 7.01
C GLU A 46 8.35 10.26 6.45
N LEU A 47 8.91 11.44 6.16
CA LEU A 47 10.24 11.57 5.55
C LEU A 47 11.21 12.23 6.52
N THR A 48 12.41 11.67 6.58
CA THR A 48 13.59 12.24 7.24
C THR A 48 14.75 12.28 6.23
N PRO A 49 15.88 12.93 6.54
CA PRO A 49 17.05 12.88 5.67
C PRO A 49 17.58 11.47 5.42
N THR A 50 17.33 10.53 6.33
CA THR A 50 17.88 9.16 6.32
C THR A 50 16.85 8.07 6.02
N SER A 51 15.55 8.39 6.01
CA SER A 51 14.48 7.40 5.81
C SER A 51 13.20 7.99 5.22
N TRP A 52 12.46 7.14 4.51
CA TRP A 52 11.08 7.37 4.10
C TRP A 52 10.22 6.20 4.59
N THR A 53 9.36 6.46 5.57
CA THR A 53 8.37 5.49 6.07
C THR A 53 7.02 5.75 5.42
N SER A 54 6.38 4.71 4.88
CA SER A 54 5.07 4.80 4.23
C SER A 54 4.07 3.88 4.90
N HIS A 55 2.95 4.43 5.33
CA HIS A 55 1.82 3.71 5.90
C HIS A 55 0.69 3.60 4.89
N PHE A 56 0.34 2.37 4.51
CA PHE A 56 -0.79 2.08 3.65
C PHE A 56 -2.06 2.04 4.51
N ARG A 57 -2.75 3.18 4.58
CA ARG A 57 -3.91 3.44 5.42
C ARG A 57 -5.18 3.10 4.64
N THR A 58 -5.91 2.08 5.09
CA THR A 58 -7.06 1.55 4.36
C THR A 58 -8.30 1.46 5.22
N THR A 59 -9.45 1.25 4.60
CA THR A 59 -10.72 1.07 5.27
C THR A 59 -11.50 -0.12 4.68
N PRO A 60 -12.21 -0.93 5.48
CA PRO A 60 -12.90 -2.13 4.99
C PRO A 60 -14.11 -1.83 4.11
N PHE A 61 -14.79 -0.70 4.30
CA PHE A 61 -15.94 -0.30 3.49
C PHE A 61 -16.00 1.22 3.25
N VAL A 62 -16.64 1.61 2.14
CA VAL A 62 -16.85 3.02 1.74
C VAL A 62 -18.29 3.31 1.31
N ASP A 63 -19.13 2.28 1.24
CA ASP A 63 -20.56 2.38 0.90
C ASP A 63 -21.44 2.96 2.02
N ARG A 64 -20.90 3.05 3.23
CA ARG A 64 -21.55 3.65 4.40
C ARG A 64 -20.54 4.33 5.34
N ARG A 65 -21.04 5.21 6.20
CA ARG A 65 -20.22 5.95 7.17
C ARG A 65 -19.73 5.05 8.31
N GLY A 66 -18.68 5.51 8.99
CA GLY A 66 -18.18 4.88 10.22
C GLY A 66 -17.22 3.71 10.00
N SER A 67 -16.64 3.60 8.80
CA SER A 67 -15.62 2.58 8.54
C SER A 67 -14.31 2.92 9.27
N PRO A 68 -13.68 1.97 9.97
CA PRO A 68 -12.44 2.21 10.67
C PRO A 68 -11.28 2.48 9.69
N LEU A 69 -10.26 3.17 10.16
CA LEU A 69 -9.02 3.39 9.43
C LEU A 69 -7.92 2.47 10.00
N GLU A 70 -7.33 1.65 9.13
CA GLU A 70 -6.36 0.61 9.49
C GLU A 70 -5.03 0.84 8.74
N THR A 71 -3.89 0.54 9.37
CA THR A 71 -2.62 0.38 8.63
C THR A 71 -2.47 -1.07 8.20
N LYS A 72 -2.64 -1.37 6.91
CA LYS A 72 -2.48 -2.75 6.40
C LYS A 72 -1.04 -3.14 6.11
N ALA A 73 -0.20 -2.16 5.81
CA ALA A 73 1.22 -2.35 5.66
C ALA A 73 1.97 -1.06 5.99
N THR A 74 3.19 -1.24 6.49
CA THR A 74 4.18 -0.18 6.63
C THR A 74 5.43 -0.62 5.90
N PHE A 75 6.02 0.28 5.13
CA PHE A 75 7.28 0.07 4.45
C PHE A 75 8.26 1.20 4.77
N VAL A 76 9.54 0.88 4.88
CA VAL A 76 10.63 1.84 5.07
C VAL A 76 11.61 1.73 3.92
N ILE A 77 12.02 2.87 3.40
CA ILE A 77 13.14 3.01 2.46
C ILE A 77 14.23 3.75 3.21
N GLU A 78 15.39 3.11 3.38
CA GLU A 78 16.52 3.70 4.11
C GLU A 78 17.56 4.28 3.14
N GLN A 79 18.19 5.39 3.55
CA GLN A 79 19.30 5.97 2.80
C GLN A 79 20.41 4.93 2.59
N GLY A 80 20.89 4.81 1.35
CA GLY A 80 21.96 3.87 0.99
C GLY A 80 21.53 2.42 0.86
N ARG A 81 20.27 2.08 1.17
CA ARG A 81 19.71 0.73 0.99
C ARG A 81 18.58 0.75 -0.04
N PRO A 82 18.83 0.28 -1.27
CA PRO A 82 17.81 0.29 -2.32
C PRO A 82 16.61 -0.60 -2.00
N GLY A 83 15.40 -0.09 -2.28
CA GLY A 83 14.15 -0.83 -2.13
C GLY A 83 13.40 -0.52 -0.83
N ALA A 84 12.12 -0.85 -0.81
CA ALA A 84 11.31 -0.82 0.40
C ALA A 84 11.38 -2.15 1.15
N GLU A 85 11.58 -2.06 2.46
CA GLU A 85 11.50 -3.18 3.39
C GLU A 85 10.25 -3.04 4.25
N ARG A 86 9.63 -4.17 4.60
CA ARG A 86 8.47 -4.16 5.49
C ARG A 86 8.92 -3.81 6.90
N ALA A 87 8.25 -2.84 7.53
CA ALA A 87 8.51 -2.47 8.93
C ALA A 87 7.85 -3.43 9.92
#